data_AF-A0A966KVC6-F1
#
_entry.id   AF-A0A966KVC6-F1
#
_cell.length_a   1.000
_cell.length_b   1.000
_cell.length_c   1.000
_cell.angle_alpha   90.00
_cell.angle_beta   90.00
_cell.angle_gamma   90.00
#
_symmetry.space_group_name_H-M   'P 1'
#
loop_
_entity.id
_entity.type
_entity.pdbx_description
1 polymer ?
#
loop_
_entity_poly.entity_id
_entity_poly.type
_entity_poly.pdbx_seq_one_letter_code
_entity_poly.pdbx_strand_id
1 'polypeptide(L)'
;MVFDDTGAQNPNIGVLEVVDPPHTLVGGEPSLGFRSTQTFTEQNGGTLITVVQEGLPAEIIGNPEVIAAFRSSYRKLGRVYGVDTEERDCN
;
A
#
# COMPACT_ATOMS: atom_id res chain seq x y z
N MET A 1 7.54 3.48 7.31
CA MET A 1 7.96 3.65 8.71
C MET A 1 8.14 2.27 9.31
N VAL A 2 9.37 1.76 9.27
CA VAL A 2 9.83 0.70 10.17
C VAL A 2 10.87 1.40 11.02
N PHE A 3 10.63 1.50 12.32
CA PHE A 3 11.67 1.88 13.28
C PHE A 3 12.28 0.56 13.69
N ASP A 4 13.47 0.24 13.18
CA ASP A 4 14.25 -0.82 13.78
C ASP A 4 14.79 -0.33 15.14
N ASP A 5 15.23 -1.26 15.99
CA ASP A 5 15.72 -0.97 17.35
C ASP A 5 16.98 -0.09 17.35
N THR A 6 17.53 0.23 16.17
CA THR A 6 18.71 1.09 16.00
C THR A 6 18.35 2.57 15.97
N GLY A 7 17.06 2.90 15.79
CA GLY A 7 16.60 4.28 15.61
C GLY A 7 16.95 4.88 14.25
N ALA A 8 17.40 4.04 13.30
CA ALA A 8 17.68 4.48 11.94
C ALA A 8 16.37 4.89 11.24
N GLN A 9 16.36 6.13 10.72
CA GLN A 9 15.28 6.55 9.84
C GLN A 9 15.49 5.90 8.48
N ASN A 10 14.50 5.12 8.05
CA ASN A 10 14.44 4.61 6.68
C ASN A 10 13.50 5.54 5.89
N PRO A 11 14.03 6.57 5.18
CA PRO A 11 13.19 7.50 4.44
C PRO A 11 12.50 6.73 3.30
N ASN A 12 11.18 6.62 3.39
CA ASN A 12 10.36 6.10 2.29
C ASN A 12 9.90 7.31 1.48
N ILE A 13 10.65 7.64 0.44
CA ILE A 13 10.42 8.82 -0.41
C ILE A 13 9.91 8.33 -1.75
N GLY A 14 8.59 8.34 -1.91
CA GLY A 14 7.95 8.09 -3.19
C GLY A 14 7.73 9.39 -3.99
N VAL A 15 7.66 9.25 -5.31
CA VAL A 15 7.12 10.27 -6.22
C VAL A 15 5.76 9.82 -6.73
N LEU A 16 4.83 10.77 -6.86
CA LEU A 16 3.57 10.54 -7.55
C LEU A 16 3.78 10.73 -9.05
N GLU A 17 3.38 9.72 -9.83
CA GLU A 17 3.48 9.74 -11.29
C GLU A 17 2.12 10.05 -11.93
N VAL A 18 1.04 9.48 -11.40
CA VAL A 18 -0.32 9.67 -11.89
C VAL A 18 -1.26 9.91 -10.71
N VAL A 19 -2.09 10.94 -10.81
CA VAL A 19 -3.18 11.22 -9.89
C VAL A 19 -4.41 11.48 -10.76
N ASP A 20 -5.38 10.56 -10.73
CA ASP A 20 -6.64 10.66 -11.46
C ASP A 20 -7.81 10.49 -10.47
N PRO A 21 -8.27 11.59 -9.84
CA PRO A 21 -9.32 11.50 -8.82
C PRO A 21 -10.69 11.15 -9.42
N PRO A 22 -11.51 10.35 -8.71
CA PRO A 22 -11.23 9.65 -7.45
C PRO A 22 -10.64 8.24 -7.65
N HIS A 23 -10.25 7.86 -8.87
CA HIS A 23 -10.15 6.46 -9.29
C HIS A 23 -8.76 5.84 -9.17
N THR A 24 -7.70 6.61 -9.42
CA THR A 24 -6.36 6.04 -9.58
C THR A 24 -5.28 6.91 -8.96
N LEU A 25 -4.33 6.26 -8.30
CA LEU A 25 -3.09 6.83 -7.82
C LEU A 25 -1.93 5.91 -8.21
N VAL A 26 -0.95 6.44 -8.95
CA VAL A 26 0.29 5.74 -9.25
C VAL A 26 1.45 6.52 -8.66
N GLY A 27 2.27 5.82 -7.89
CA GLY A 27 3.51 6.38 -7.36
C GLY A 27 4.54 5.28 -7.15
N GLY A 28 5.77 5.67 -6.94
CA GLY A 28 6.87 4.72 -6.83
C GLY A 28 8.09 5.37 -6.20
N GLU A 29 9.11 4.55 -5.99
CA GLU A 29 10.42 5.01 -5.56
C GLU A 29 11.42 4.64 -6.66
N PRO A 30 11.73 5.58 -7.59
CA PRO A 30 12.51 5.28 -8.79
C PRO A 30 13.90 4.72 -8.49
N SER A 31 14.52 5.15 -7.39
CA SER A 31 15.81 4.63 -6.91
C SER A 31 15.78 3.15 -6.57
N LEU A 32 14.61 2.62 -6.20
CA LEU A 32 14.42 1.20 -5.88
C LEU A 32 13.81 0.41 -7.04
N GLY A 33 13.46 1.06 -8.15
CA GLY A 33 12.72 0.42 -9.25
C GLY A 33 11.30 0.00 -8.85
N PHE A 34 10.77 0.51 -7.74
CA PHE A 34 9.47 0.15 -7.19
C PHE A 34 8.36 1.04 -7.76
N ARG A 35 7.26 0.42 -8.18
CA ARG A 35 6.05 1.10 -8.65
C ARG A 35 4.83 0.53 -7.95
N SER A 36 3.93 1.39 -7.48
CA SER A 36 2.65 1.03 -6.86
C SER A 36 1.51 1.71 -7.59
N THR A 37 0.58 0.91 -8.07
CA THR A 37 -0.70 1.36 -8.63
C THR A 37 -1.80 1.07 -7.63
N GLN A 38 -2.52 2.09 -7.22
CA GLN A 38 -3.71 1.98 -6.37
C GLN A 38 -4.94 2.39 -7.17
N THR A 39 -5.96 1.54 -7.19
CA THR A 39 -7.26 1.86 -7.77
C THR A 39 -8.34 1.84 -6.70
N PHE A 40 -9.31 2.74 -6.85
CA PHE A 40 -10.43 2.93 -5.93
C PHE A 40 -11.72 2.72 -6.72
N THR A 41 -12.43 1.65 -6.41
CA THR A 41 -13.67 1.28 -7.10
C THR A 41 -14.80 1.16 -6.10
N GLU A 42 -15.95 1.77 -6.40
CA GLU A 42 -17.15 1.58 -5.59
C GLU A 42 -17.61 0.12 -5.70
N GLN A 43 -17.83 -0.53 -4.55
CA GLN A 43 -18.29 -1.91 -4.50
C GLN A 43 -19.07 -2.18 -3.22
N ASN A 44 -20.26 -2.78 -3.34
CA ASN A 44 -21.10 -3.21 -2.21
C ASN A 44 -21.36 -2.12 -1.16
N GLY A 45 -21.50 -0.85 -1.57
CA GLY A 45 -21.70 0.28 -0.66
C GLY A 45 -20.43 0.76 0.06
N GLY A 46 -19.26 0.24 -0.31
CA GLY A 46 -17.95 0.71 0.15
C GLY A 46 -16.99 0.97 -1.02
N THR A 47 -15.70 1.08 -0.70
CA THR A 47 -14.63 1.25 -1.69
C THR A 47 -13.71 0.04 -1.65
N LEU A 48 -13.64 -0.68 -2.77
CA LEU A 48 -12.59 -1.65 -3.02
C LEU A 48 -11.31 -0.89 -3.38
N ILE A 49 -10.26 -1.09 -2.58
CA ILE A 49 -8.91 -0.58 -2.85
C ILE A 49 -8.08 -1.75 -3.37
N THR A 50 -7.61 -1.66 -4.60
CA THR A 50 -6.68 -2.63 -5.17
C THR A 50 -5.30 -1.99 -5.25
N VAL A 51 -4.29 -2.68 -4.71
CA VAL A 51 -2.89 -2.24 -4.78
C VAL A 51 -2.12 -3.28 -5.58
N VAL A 52 -1.50 -2.85 -6.67
CA VAL A 52 -0.55 -3.65 -7.46
C VAL A 52 0.83 -3.03 -7.28
N GLN A 53 1.78 -3.84 -6.83
CA GLN A 53 3.17 -3.42 -6.61
C GLN A 53 4.09 -4.18 -7.54
N GLU A 54 4.94 -3.46 -8.25
CA GLU A 54 5.89 -3.96 -9.24
C GLU A 54 7.31 -3.55 -8.84
N GLY A 55 8.30 -4.35 -9.23
CA GLY A 55 9.71 -4.07 -8.95
C GLY A 55 10.13 -4.25 -7.48
N LEU A 56 9.30 -4.92 -6.67
CA LEU A 56 9.69 -5.31 -5.32
C LEU A 56 10.80 -6.37 -5.36
N PRO A 57 11.78 -6.32 -4.43
CA PRO A 57 12.74 -7.39 -4.21
C PRO A 57 12.04 -8.74 -3.95
N ALA A 58 12.61 -9.83 -4.47
CA ALA A 58 11.99 -11.16 -4.43
C ALA A 58 11.79 -11.68 -3.00
N GLU A 59 12.66 -11.28 -2.07
CA GLU A 59 12.58 -11.60 -0.64
C GLU A 59 11.39 -10.96 0.09
N ILE A 60 10.78 -9.94 -0.52
CA ILE A 60 9.59 -9.26 0.01
C ILE A 60 8.31 -9.85 -0.59
N ILE A 61 8.37 -10.31 -1.85
CA ILE A 61 7.21 -10.89 -2.54
C ILE A 61 6.77 -12.16 -1.81
N GLY A 62 5.52 -12.17 -1.33
CA GLY A 62 4.96 -13.31 -0.60
C GLY A 62 5.41 -13.42 0.86
N ASN A 63 6.25 -12.49 1.36
CA ASN A 63 6.66 -12.48 2.76
C ASN A 63 5.43 -12.19 3.67
N PRO A 64 5.02 -13.14 4.54
CA PRO A 64 3.81 -12.99 5.35
C PRO A 64 3.86 -11.78 6.28
N GLU A 65 5.04 -11.43 6.81
CA GLU A 65 5.20 -10.30 7.72
C GLU A 65 5.03 -8.97 7.00
N VAL A 66 5.57 -8.86 5.78
CA VAL A 66 5.39 -7.64 4.97
C VAL A 66 3.94 -7.49 4.54
N ILE A 67 3.29 -8.58 4.13
CA ILE A 67 1.86 -8.56 3.78
C ILE A 67 1.00 -8.14 4.98
N ALA A 68 1.27 -8.69 6.17
CA ALA A 68 0.55 -8.35 7.39
C ALA A 68 0.77 -6.88 7.80
N ALA A 69 2.01 -6.39 7.68
CA ALA A 69 2.36 -4.99 7.95
C ALA A 69 1.64 -4.05 6.97
N PHE A 70 1.62 -4.38 5.68
CA PHE A 70 0.92 -3.61 4.66
C PHE A 70 -0.59 -3.55 4.92
N ARG A 71 -1.23 -4.71 5.17
CA ARG A 71 -2.66 -4.81 5.54
C ARG A 71 -3.01 -4.02 6.80
N SER A 72 -2.11 -3.98 7.79
CA SER A 72 -2.31 -3.18 9.00
C SER A 72 -2.49 -1.68 8.72
N SER A 73 -1.90 -1.16 7.64
CA SER A 73 -2.03 0.25 7.24
C SER A 73 -3.45 0.58 6.81
N TYR A 74 -4.13 -0.32 6.09
CA TYR A 74 -5.53 -0.15 5.69
C TYR A 74 -6.49 -0.33 6.87
N ARG A 75 -6.21 -1.27 7.79
CA ARG A 75 -6.97 -1.36 9.05
C ARG A 75 -6.88 -0.07 9.86
N LYS A 76 -5.70 0.54 9.92
CA LYS A 76 -5.51 1.86 10.54
C LYS A 76 -6.29 2.95 9.81
N LEU A 77 -6.28 2.94 8.47
CA LEU A 77 -7.04 3.88 7.64
C LEU A 77 -8.55 3.80 7.93
N GLY A 78 -9.10 2.58 7.99
CA GLY A 78 -10.50 2.35 8.34
C GLY A 78 -10.86 2.93 9.71
N ARG A 79 -10.02 2.70 10.73
CA ARG A 79 -10.20 3.29 12.07
C ARG A 79 -10.20 4.81 12.05
N VAL A 80 -9.34 5.44 11.24
CA VAL A 80 -9.29 6.91 11.10
C VAL A 80 -10.57 7.47 10.49
N TYR A 81 -11.16 6.75 9.53
CA TYR A 81 -12.40 7.16 8.88
C TYR A 81 -13.67 6.67 9.58
N GLY A 82 -13.56 5.84 10.63
CA GLY A 82 -14.71 5.25 11.31
C GLY A 82 -15.48 4.26 10.44
N VAL A 83 -14.79 3.53 9.57
CA VAL A 83 -15.39 2.51 8.68
C VAL A 83 -14.79 1.13 8.93
N ASP A 84 -15.60 0.11 8.71
CA ASP A 84 -15.15 -1.28 8.76
C ASP A 84 -14.24 -1.60 7.56
N THR A 85 -13.29 -2.51 7.76
CA THR A 85 -12.35 -2.97 6.73
C THR A 85 -12.37 -4.49 6.63
N GLU A 86 -12.38 -5.00 5.41
CA GLU A 86 -12.31 -6.42 5.09
C GLU A 86 -11.06 -6.68 4.24
N GLU A 87 -10.30 -7.71 4.58
CA GLU A 87 -9.15 -8.16 3.77
C GLU A 87 -9.62 -9.21 2.76
N ARG A 88 -9.13 -9.14 1.51
CA ARG A 88 -9.36 -10.17 0.49
C ARG A 88 -8.05 -10.79 0.04
N ASP A 89 -8.13 -12.03 -0.42
CA ASP A 89 -6.97 -12.71 -0.97
C ASP A 89 -6.46 -11.98 -2.21
N CYS A 90 -5.14 -11.81 -2.26
CA CYS A 90 -4.46 -11.28 -3.42
C CYS A 90 -4.24 -12.44 -4.39
N ASN A 91 -4.71 -12.30 -5.63
CA ASN A 91 -4.44 -13.25 -6.71
C ASN A 91 -3.00 -13.14 -7.21
#